data_AF-A0A9D8AHN0-F1
#
_entry.id   AF-A0A9D8AHN0-F1
#
_cell.length_a   1.000
_cell.length_b   1.000
_cell.length_c   1.000
_cell.angle_alpha   90.00
_cell.angle_beta   90.00
_cell.angle_gamma   90.00
#
_symmetry.space_group_name_H-M   'P 1'
#
loop_
_entity.id
_entity.type
_entity.pdbx_description
1 polymer ?
#
loop_
_entity_poly.entity_id
_entity_poly.type
_entity_poly.pdbx_seq_one_letter_code
_entity_poly.pdbx_strand_id
1 'polypeptide(L)'
;MKNIKPTRFLIIIFSALLVFAAGSFARPVTEKGDAVYRMGHIIGSGILGHAGLYDRYPGGGLDPDDLYSHFTYESLNRPGVGPENFGKFHDETFFWGVRTLRELDYSSRREIVKTARSQFGCKFGIFFSAYKKPASKPWVADGSFRCDGLVEYCYEVALGHSWMPGKNGGIVKNDDWWTLNPIRQRHDMHKRTASEEEALIPHTVQILTPSQDGEVITGEYELEAFTSDGTEGSGITRIEFWLGEPDDTPLERPGVLIGNPDEHDSVIGDRYYCTLLPTLDDDGEHTIYAKAFDQAGNVKISEGVDVVIDTLAMFTGIWIGKYSSWFDVPRWQPPGDYRMTIECWFYALNAEGGYDEVQADSFFFTTPTGILYTSDSEKLNLGFTKDEFETIFTEGAYEVTGSVTIDEKVYEIAETMQRDSSVAFLEIPLLTSTSPPNGSTVSPGSVDVTLRWRSIPGAEDYYVDLGSEGPPFVVYDYPGTSYTFQNVPIPFKCSIASWSVYISTEVKYTLPEDGPYPKFKLTLSSICWDEYYLKTPCPEE
;
A
#
# COMPACT_ATOMS: atom_id res chain seq x y z
N MET A 1 -45.00 44.45 -27.79
CA MET A 1 -44.39 43.12 -28.06
C MET A 1 -44.40 42.90 -29.56
N LYS A 2 -43.22 42.99 -30.20
CA LYS A 2 -43.06 42.93 -31.66
C LYS A 2 -43.06 41.46 -32.13
N ASN A 3 -43.80 41.18 -33.20
CA ASN A 3 -43.94 39.91 -33.92
C ASN A 3 -42.75 38.94 -33.79
N ILE A 4 -42.79 38.03 -32.81
CA ILE A 4 -41.96 36.84 -32.81
C ILE A 4 -42.57 35.89 -33.84
N LYS A 5 -41.84 35.63 -34.93
CA LYS A 5 -42.30 34.70 -35.96
C LYS A 5 -42.54 33.32 -35.32
N PRO A 6 -43.61 32.58 -35.68
CA PRO A 6 -43.98 31.30 -35.07
C PRO A 6 -42.84 30.28 -34.97
N THR A 7 -41.94 30.27 -35.96
CA THR A 7 -40.74 29.42 -35.98
C THR A 7 -39.73 29.74 -34.87
N ARG A 8 -39.58 31.01 -34.46
CA ARG A 8 -38.70 31.38 -33.33
C ARG A 8 -39.31 31.02 -31.98
N PHE A 9 -40.64 31.08 -31.87
CA PHE A 9 -41.35 30.63 -30.66
C PHE A 9 -41.25 29.11 -30.49
N LEU A 10 -41.36 28.35 -31.58
CA LEU A 10 -41.18 26.90 -31.56
C LEU A 10 -39.76 26.48 -31.20
N ILE A 11 -38.74 27.17 -31.73
CA ILE A 11 -37.34 26.92 -31.36
C ILE A 11 -37.10 27.24 -29.88
N ILE A 12 -37.66 28.33 -29.33
CA ILE A 12 -37.52 28.65 -27.90
C ILE A 12 -38.20 27.59 -27.02
N ILE A 13 -39.38 27.10 -27.39
CA ILE A 13 -40.05 26.01 -26.65
C ILE A 13 -39.26 24.70 -26.77
N PHE A 14 -38.76 24.37 -27.96
CA PHE A 14 -38.02 23.13 -28.18
C PHE A 14 -36.64 23.18 -27.49
N SER A 15 -35.95 24.32 -27.50
CA SER A 15 -34.71 24.55 -26.75
C SER A 15 -34.95 24.58 -25.24
N ALA A 16 -36.06 25.15 -24.75
CA ALA A 16 -36.42 25.07 -23.33
C ALA A 16 -36.72 23.62 -22.92
N LEU A 17 -37.45 22.85 -23.74
CA LEU A 17 -37.72 21.43 -23.50
C LEU A 17 -36.44 20.58 -23.56
N LEU A 18 -35.49 20.88 -24.46
CA LEU A 18 -34.19 20.22 -24.54
C LEU A 18 -33.29 20.56 -23.33
N VAL A 19 -33.32 21.80 -22.85
CA VAL A 19 -32.62 22.20 -21.60
C VAL A 19 -33.25 21.52 -20.37
N PHE A 20 -34.56 21.28 -20.37
CA PHE A 20 -35.23 20.48 -19.34
C PHE A 20 -34.99 18.96 -19.48
N ALA A 21 -34.71 18.46 -20.68
CA ALA A 21 -34.48 17.03 -20.93
C ALA A 21 -33.01 16.60 -20.79
N ALA A 22 -32.06 17.54 -20.90
CA ALA A 22 -30.62 17.27 -20.81
C ALA A 22 -29.98 17.69 -19.48
N GLY A 23 -30.77 18.22 -18.53
CA GLY A 23 -30.32 18.27 -17.15
C GLY A 23 -30.23 16.84 -16.65
N SER A 24 -29.03 16.25 -16.66
CA SER A 24 -28.74 15.07 -15.85
C SER A 24 -29.25 15.41 -14.45
N PHE A 25 -30.36 14.77 -14.04
CA PHE A 25 -30.96 15.04 -12.75
C PHE A 25 -29.96 14.49 -11.74
N ALA A 26 -29.09 15.36 -11.23
CA ALA A 26 -28.20 15.04 -10.14
C ALA A 26 -29.02 14.35 -9.05
N ARG A 27 -28.51 13.21 -8.59
CA ARG A 27 -29.15 12.43 -7.54
C ARG A 27 -29.54 13.35 -6.39
N PRO A 28 -30.79 13.33 -5.90
CA PRO A 28 -31.14 14.12 -4.74
C PRO A 28 -30.32 13.62 -3.54
N VAL A 29 -29.69 14.53 -2.79
CA VAL A 29 -29.00 14.16 -1.55
C VAL A 29 -30.04 13.64 -0.55
N THR A 30 -29.81 12.43 -0.08
CA THR A 30 -30.71 11.70 0.83
C THR A 30 -29.99 11.33 2.09
N GLU A 31 -30.74 11.24 3.17
CA GLU A 31 -30.33 10.61 4.42
C GLU A 31 -31.31 9.53 4.85
N LYS A 32 -30.80 8.57 5.64
CA LYS A 32 -31.67 7.58 6.28
C LYS A 32 -32.82 8.25 7.02
N GLY A 33 -34.03 7.74 6.79
CA GLY A 33 -35.25 8.22 7.42
C GLY A 33 -35.84 9.48 6.79
N ASP A 34 -35.24 10.04 5.74
CA ASP A 34 -35.86 11.12 4.99
C ASP A 34 -37.17 10.67 4.36
N ALA A 35 -38.15 11.56 4.35
CA ALA A 35 -39.39 11.32 3.64
C ALA A 35 -39.24 11.69 2.16
N VAL A 36 -39.60 10.75 1.29
CA VAL A 36 -39.58 10.93 -0.17
C VAL A 36 -41.01 11.04 -0.68
N TYR A 37 -41.23 11.94 -1.65
CA TYR A 37 -42.57 12.25 -2.14
C TYR A 37 -42.64 12.23 -3.66
N ARG A 38 -43.77 11.79 -4.20
CA ARG A 38 -44.09 11.85 -5.63
C ARG A 38 -45.59 11.98 -5.88
N MET A 39 -45.98 12.21 -7.12
CA MET A 39 -47.39 12.23 -7.53
C MET A 39 -48.01 10.81 -7.44
N GLY A 40 -49.23 10.69 -6.92
CA GLY A 40 -49.92 9.40 -6.85
C GLY A 40 -50.55 8.99 -8.20
N HIS A 41 -50.77 7.68 -8.41
CA HIS A 41 -51.40 7.16 -9.65
C HIS A 41 -52.93 7.30 -9.71
N ILE A 42 -53.62 7.59 -8.60
CA ILE A 42 -55.10 7.46 -8.54
C ILE A 42 -55.80 8.81 -8.61
N ILE A 43 -56.35 9.13 -9.78
CA ILE A 43 -57.33 10.20 -9.98
C ILE A 43 -58.72 9.62 -9.64
N GLY A 44 -59.17 9.74 -8.39
CA GLY A 44 -60.54 9.37 -8.00
C GLY A 44 -60.80 9.14 -6.51
N SER A 45 -59.78 8.82 -5.70
CA SER A 45 -59.93 8.52 -4.26
C SER A 45 -59.41 9.63 -3.32
N GLY A 46 -59.04 10.80 -3.85
CA GLY A 46 -58.59 11.94 -3.04
C GLY A 46 -57.13 11.86 -2.56
N ILE A 47 -56.36 10.86 -2.97
CA ILE A 47 -54.93 10.76 -2.67
C ILE A 47 -54.13 11.34 -3.85
N LEU A 48 -53.75 12.62 -3.74
CA LEU A 48 -53.04 13.35 -4.80
C LEU A 48 -51.53 13.04 -4.86
N GLY A 49 -50.97 12.27 -3.92
CA GLY A 49 -49.53 12.00 -3.79
C GLY A 49 -49.22 10.62 -3.21
N HIS A 50 -47.95 10.24 -3.24
CA HIS A 50 -47.43 9.05 -2.58
C HIS A 50 -46.20 9.42 -1.76
N ALA A 51 -46.00 8.73 -0.64
CA ALA A 51 -44.93 8.99 0.32
C ALA A 51 -44.22 7.69 0.70
N GLY A 52 -42.91 7.79 0.92
CA GLY A 52 -42.07 6.71 1.41
C GLY A 52 -40.98 7.25 2.33
N LEU A 53 -40.20 6.34 2.91
CA LEU A 53 -38.99 6.67 3.67
C LEU A 53 -37.77 6.21 2.90
N TYR A 54 -36.74 7.03 2.79
CA TYR A 54 -35.45 6.57 2.31
C TYR A 54 -34.81 5.64 3.36
N ASP A 55 -34.47 4.41 2.96
CA ASP A 55 -34.00 3.35 3.87
C ASP A 55 -32.49 3.26 3.92
N ARG A 56 -31.83 2.97 2.79
CA ARG A 56 -30.37 2.79 2.71
C ARG A 56 -29.85 2.70 1.28
N TYR A 57 -28.55 2.96 1.15
CA TYR A 57 -27.68 2.37 0.14
C TYR A 57 -27.02 1.10 0.74
N PRO A 58 -27.06 -0.05 0.07
CA PRO A 58 -26.57 -1.31 0.63
C PRO A 58 -25.04 -1.47 0.57
N GLY A 59 -24.31 -0.64 -0.18
CA GLY A 59 -22.86 -0.79 -0.38
C GLY A 59 -22.51 -1.94 -1.34
N GLY A 60 -21.32 -2.51 -1.16
CA GLY A 60 -20.88 -3.73 -1.86
C GLY A 60 -20.54 -3.55 -3.34
N GLY A 61 -19.88 -2.44 -3.70
CA GLY A 61 -19.44 -2.18 -5.07
C GLY A 61 -20.55 -1.77 -6.05
N LEU A 62 -21.77 -1.52 -5.56
CA LEU A 62 -22.81 -0.90 -6.38
C LEU A 62 -22.51 0.58 -6.60
N ASP A 63 -22.97 1.15 -7.71
CA ASP A 63 -22.84 2.58 -7.97
C ASP A 63 -23.75 3.39 -7.02
N PRO A 64 -23.22 4.29 -6.18
CA PRO A 64 -24.01 5.17 -5.32
C PRO A 64 -24.78 6.27 -6.07
N ASP A 65 -24.48 6.51 -7.35
CA ASP A 65 -25.25 7.42 -8.20
C ASP A 65 -26.40 6.70 -8.94
N ASP A 66 -26.34 5.37 -9.06
CA ASP A 66 -27.46 4.57 -9.56
C ASP A 66 -28.57 4.52 -8.52
N LEU A 67 -29.60 5.34 -8.67
CA LEU A 67 -30.81 5.33 -7.82
C LEU A 67 -31.43 3.93 -7.66
N TYR A 68 -31.24 3.00 -8.61
CA TYR A 68 -31.72 1.63 -8.49
C TYR A 68 -30.88 0.74 -7.56
N SER A 69 -29.72 1.19 -7.10
CA SER A 69 -28.98 0.53 -6.02
C SER A 69 -29.53 0.87 -4.63
N HIS A 70 -30.36 1.91 -4.53
CA HIS A 70 -30.90 2.42 -3.26
C HIS A 70 -32.29 1.86 -2.94
N PHE A 71 -32.63 1.91 -1.65
CA PHE A 71 -33.91 1.40 -1.15
C PHE A 71 -34.74 2.46 -0.43
N THR A 72 -36.04 2.41 -0.67
CA THR A 72 -37.08 3.08 0.10
C THR A 72 -37.86 2.05 0.92
N TYR A 73 -38.58 2.51 1.96
CA TYR A 73 -39.59 1.75 2.68
C TYR A 73 -40.95 2.41 2.46
N GLU A 74 -41.89 1.65 1.92
CA GLU A 74 -43.15 2.18 1.42
C GLU A 74 -44.33 1.34 1.86
N SER A 75 -45.52 1.94 1.89
CA SER A 75 -46.78 1.21 2.01
C SER A 75 -47.52 1.24 0.66
N LEU A 76 -47.50 0.11 -0.04
CA LEU A 76 -48.11 -0.07 -1.36
C LEU A 76 -49.36 -0.95 -1.28
N ASN A 77 -50.29 -0.81 -2.24
CA ASN A 77 -51.53 -1.60 -2.28
C ASN A 77 -51.27 -3.12 -2.27
N ARG A 78 -50.17 -3.56 -2.90
CA ARG A 78 -49.57 -4.90 -2.78
C ARG A 78 -48.06 -4.73 -2.94
N PRO A 79 -47.20 -5.32 -2.08
CA PRO A 79 -47.52 -6.29 -1.02
C PRO A 79 -48.00 -5.69 0.31
N GLY A 80 -48.01 -4.37 0.48
CA GLY A 80 -48.21 -3.72 1.77
C GLY A 80 -46.98 -2.89 2.13
N VAL A 81 -46.59 -2.89 3.40
CA VAL A 81 -45.37 -2.25 3.88
C VAL A 81 -44.15 -3.09 3.56
N GLY A 82 -43.15 -2.52 2.88
CA GLY A 82 -41.90 -3.22 2.59
C GLY A 82 -40.84 -2.36 1.89
N PRO A 83 -39.63 -2.92 1.68
CA PRO A 83 -38.59 -2.25 0.95
C PRO A 83 -38.89 -2.26 -0.56
N GLU A 84 -38.61 -1.15 -1.22
CA GLU A 84 -38.72 -0.96 -2.65
C GLU A 84 -37.46 -0.25 -3.17
N ASN A 85 -37.31 -0.27 -4.49
CA ASN A 85 -36.19 0.38 -5.16
C ASN A 85 -36.42 1.89 -5.25
N PHE A 86 -35.43 2.70 -4.86
CA PHE A 86 -35.60 4.16 -4.85
C PHE A 86 -35.69 4.75 -6.27
N GLY A 87 -34.91 4.25 -7.23
CA GLY A 87 -35.02 4.61 -8.64
C GLY A 87 -36.41 4.35 -9.20
N LYS A 88 -37.00 3.19 -8.87
CA LYS A 88 -38.40 2.89 -9.19
C LYS A 88 -39.35 3.92 -8.57
N PHE A 89 -39.19 4.26 -7.29
CA PHE A 89 -40.01 5.31 -6.66
C PHE A 89 -39.87 6.65 -7.38
N HIS A 90 -38.63 7.07 -7.65
CA HIS A 90 -38.30 8.33 -8.29
C HIS A 90 -38.93 8.45 -9.69
N ASP A 91 -38.86 7.38 -10.49
CA ASP A 91 -39.22 7.40 -11.90
C ASP A 91 -40.69 7.06 -12.19
N GLU A 92 -41.42 6.47 -11.23
CA GLU A 92 -42.79 5.98 -11.49
C GLU A 92 -43.77 7.11 -11.88
N THR A 93 -43.56 8.31 -11.33
CA THR A 93 -44.41 9.50 -11.51
C THR A 93 -43.60 10.77 -11.24
N PHE A 94 -44.22 11.95 -11.37
CA PHE A 94 -43.55 13.21 -11.05
C PHE A 94 -43.04 13.26 -9.59
N PHE A 95 -41.72 13.15 -9.42
CA PHE A 95 -41.03 13.23 -8.13
C PHE A 95 -41.15 14.64 -7.53
N TRP A 96 -41.55 14.71 -6.27
CA TRP A 96 -41.75 15.97 -5.53
C TRP A 96 -40.56 16.36 -4.65
N GLY A 97 -39.57 15.46 -4.54
CA GLY A 97 -38.35 15.67 -3.79
C GLY A 97 -38.31 14.96 -2.44
N VAL A 98 -37.15 15.06 -1.81
CA VAL A 98 -36.83 14.56 -0.46
C VAL A 98 -37.10 15.66 0.58
N ARG A 99 -37.60 15.30 1.76
CA ARG A 99 -37.79 16.23 2.89
C ARG A 99 -37.40 15.58 4.21
N THR A 100 -37.00 16.42 5.17
CA THR A 100 -36.67 16.02 6.55
C THR A 100 -37.32 16.99 7.52
N LEU A 101 -37.44 16.61 8.80
CA LEU A 101 -37.58 17.60 9.86
C LEU A 101 -36.19 18.20 10.16
N ARG A 102 -36.18 19.43 10.68
CA ARG A 102 -34.95 20.03 11.19
C ARG A 102 -34.53 19.30 12.47
N GLU A 103 -33.23 19.28 12.75
CA GLU A 103 -32.69 18.80 14.03
C GLU A 103 -32.90 17.29 14.26
N LEU A 104 -32.95 16.47 13.20
CA LEU A 104 -32.88 15.01 13.36
C LEU A 104 -31.43 14.58 13.53
N ASP A 105 -31.12 14.04 14.71
CA ASP A 105 -29.85 13.37 14.95
C ASP A 105 -29.82 11.95 14.35
N TYR A 106 -28.61 11.39 14.27
CA TYR A 106 -28.37 10.01 13.82
C TYR A 106 -29.28 8.99 14.53
N SER A 107 -29.48 9.13 15.85
CA SER A 107 -30.28 8.19 16.64
C SER A 107 -31.75 8.19 16.20
N SER A 108 -32.31 9.38 15.95
CA SER A 108 -33.67 9.56 15.48
C SER A 108 -33.84 8.99 14.07
N ARG A 109 -32.92 9.28 13.15
CA ARG A 109 -32.91 8.71 11.79
C ARG A 109 -32.90 7.19 11.79
N ARG A 110 -32.04 6.60 12.62
CA ARG A 110 -31.98 5.14 12.80
C ARG A 110 -33.29 4.58 13.35
N GLU A 111 -33.93 5.26 14.30
CA GLU A 111 -35.20 4.80 14.86
C GLU A 111 -36.36 4.92 13.85
N ILE A 112 -36.39 5.95 13.00
CA ILE A 112 -37.37 6.08 11.89
C ILE A 112 -37.30 4.84 10.99
N VAL A 113 -36.11 4.52 10.50
CA VAL A 113 -35.89 3.39 9.58
C VAL A 113 -36.17 2.04 10.25
N LYS A 114 -35.68 1.85 11.48
CA LYS A 114 -35.94 0.65 12.27
C LYS A 114 -37.43 0.45 12.53
N THR A 115 -38.15 1.54 12.83
CA THR A 115 -39.60 1.52 13.02
C THR A 115 -40.29 1.10 11.72
N ALA A 116 -39.93 1.68 10.58
CA ALA A 116 -40.51 1.31 9.28
C ALA A 116 -40.31 -0.19 8.98
N ARG A 117 -39.08 -0.69 9.15
CA ARG A 117 -38.74 -2.10 8.96
C ARG A 117 -39.55 -3.04 9.86
N SER A 118 -39.80 -2.65 11.11
CA SER A 118 -40.63 -3.46 12.03
C SER A 118 -42.07 -3.65 11.55
N GLN A 119 -42.55 -2.81 10.62
CA GLN A 119 -43.89 -2.88 10.05
C GLN A 119 -43.96 -3.70 8.75
N PHE A 120 -42.89 -4.40 8.35
CA PHE A 120 -42.86 -5.25 7.17
C PHE A 120 -44.08 -6.18 7.09
N GLY A 121 -44.72 -6.21 5.91
CA GLY A 121 -45.87 -7.05 5.62
C GLY A 121 -47.22 -6.48 6.09
N CYS A 122 -47.25 -5.37 6.85
CA CYS A 122 -48.50 -4.68 7.18
C CYS A 122 -49.28 -4.33 5.90
N LYS A 123 -50.60 -4.48 5.94
CA LYS A 123 -51.45 -4.29 4.75
C LYS A 123 -51.59 -2.82 4.37
N PHE A 124 -51.97 -2.54 3.13
CA PHE A 124 -52.36 -1.19 2.75
C PHE A 124 -53.74 -0.83 3.34
N GLY A 125 -53.83 0.31 4.03
CA GLY A 125 -54.99 0.77 4.77
C GLY A 125 -55.72 1.94 4.09
N ILE A 126 -56.76 1.66 3.29
CA ILE A 126 -57.54 2.68 2.55
C ILE A 126 -58.74 3.22 3.38
N PHE A 127 -59.03 2.65 4.54
CA PHE A 127 -60.19 3.05 5.35
C PHE A 127 -59.78 3.86 6.58
N PHE A 128 -60.72 4.67 7.09
CA PHE A 128 -60.55 5.60 8.22
C PHE A 128 -59.81 5.02 9.43
N SER A 129 -60.06 3.77 9.79
CA SER A 129 -59.45 3.12 10.97
C SER A 129 -58.13 2.40 10.68
N ALA A 130 -57.68 2.39 9.42
CA ALA A 130 -56.60 1.54 8.93
C ALA A 130 -55.38 2.31 8.40
N TYR A 131 -55.41 3.65 8.29
CA TYR A 131 -54.31 4.40 7.66
C TYR A 131 -53.01 4.43 8.45
N LYS A 132 -53.08 4.24 9.77
CA LYS A 132 -51.92 4.30 10.65
C LYS A 132 -52.13 3.37 11.84
N LYS A 133 -52.18 2.07 11.54
CA LYS A 133 -52.38 1.02 12.52
C LYS A 133 -51.13 0.14 12.56
N PRO A 134 -50.24 0.31 13.55
CA PRO A 134 -49.04 -0.51 13.65
C PRO A 134 -49.37 -1.98 13.85
N ALA A 135 -48.42 -2.82 13.46
CA ALA A 135 -48.38 -4.23 13.79
C ALA A 135 -48.41 -4.42 15.32
N SER A 136 -49.03 -5.50 15.78
CA SER A 136 -49.02 -5.84 17.22
C SER A 136 -47.62 -6.18 17.73
N LYS A 137 -46.74 -6.66 16.85
CA LYS A 137 -45.34 -6.97 17.11
C LYS A 137 -44.51 -6.73 15.85
N PRO A 138 -43.19 -6.47 15.97
CA PRO A 138 -42.31 -6.40 14.82
C PRO A 138 -42.46 -7.63 13.91
N TRP A 139 -42.55 -7.39 12.60
CA TRP A 139 -42.61 -8.44 11.55
C TRP A 139 -43.91 -9.26 11.54
N VAL A 140 -44.96 -8.82 12.25
CA VAL A 140 -46.30 -9.42 12.21
C VAL A 140 -47.20 -8.58 11.30
N ALA A 141 -47.68 -9.19 10.21
CA ALA A 141 -48.48 -8.53 9.16
C ALA A 141 -49.96 -8.25 9.57
N ASP A 142 -50.24 -7.91 10.83
CA ASP A 142 -51.59 -7.65 11.35
C ASP A 142 -51.96 -6.16 11.46
N GLY A 143 -50.97 -5.29 11.22
CA GLY A 143 -51.14 -3.85 11.05
C GLY A 143 -51.60 -3.45 9.64
N SER A 144 -51.86 -2.17 9.48
CA SER A 144 -52.16 -1.56 8.19
C SER A 144 -51.73 -0.10 8.14
N PHE A 145 -51.23 0.32 6.98
CA PHE A 145 -50.80 1.70 6.75
C PHE A 145 -51.27 2.22 5.40
N ARG A 146 -51.57 3.52 5.34
CA ARG A 146 -51.50 4.31 4.11
C ARG A 146 -50.05 4.80 3.96
N CYS A 147 -49.65 5.21 2.76
CA CYS A 147 -48.28 5.65 2.46
C CYS A 147 -47.77 6.75 3.40
N ASP A 148 -48.52 7.83 3.55
CA ASP A 148 -48.28 8.92 4.49
C ASP A 148 -48.42 8.50 5.97
N GLY A 149 -49.36 7.61 6.29
CA GLY A 149 -49.54 7.09 7.64
C GLY A 149 -48.35 6.31 8.15
N LEU A 150 -47.68 5.54 7.28
CA LEU A 150 -46.42 4.87 7.61
C LEU A 150 -45.33 5.89 7.95
N VAL A 151 -45.12 6.89 7.08
CA VAL A 151 -44.13 7.95 7.28
C VAL A 151 -44.40 8.70 8.60
N GLU A 152 -45.63 9.12 8.83
CA GLU A 152 -46.05 9.82 10.05
C GLU A 152 -45.74 9.01 11.31
N TYR A 153 -46.15 7.74 11.30
CA TYR A 153 -45.92 6.82 12.43
C TYR A 153 -44.44 6.68 12.77
N CYS A 154 -43.58 6.51 11.77
CA CYS A 154 -42.15 6.36 11.99
C CYS A 154 -41.53 7.60 12.64
N TYR A 155 -41.95 8.79 12.21
CA TYR A 155 -41.50 10.06 12.80
C TYR A 155 -42.03 10.25 14.23
N GLU A 156 -43.31 9.92 14.49
CA GLU A 156 -43.87 10.00 15.84
C GLU A 156 -43.13 9.11 16.84
N VAL A 157 -42.82 7.87 16.44
CA VAL A 157 -42.07 6.92 17.28
C VAL A 157 -40.67 7.43 17.53
N ALA A 158 -39.95 7.89 16.50
CA ALA A 158 -38.59 8.38 16.63
C ALA A 158 -38.48 9.63 17.52
N LEU A 159 -39.49 10.51 17.48
CA LEU A 159 -39.56 11.72 18.30
C LEU A 159 -40.18 11.48 19.69
N GLY A 160 -40.54 10.24 20.04
CA GLY A 160 -41.13 9.90 21.32
C GLY A 160 -42.55 10.46 21.54
N HIS A 161 -43.27 10.76 20.46
CA HIS A 161 -44.65 11.23 20.51
C HIS A 161 -45.65 10.07 20.56
N SER A 162 -46.86 10.38 21.05
CA SER A 162 -48.00 9.48 20.86
C SER A 162 -48.28 9.32 19.37
N TRP A 163 -48.54 8.10 18.94
CA TRP A 163 -48.90 7.78 17.55
C TRP A 163 -50.41 7.63 17.32
N MET A 164 -51.23 7.84 18.36
CA MET A 164 -52.67 7.64 18.29
C MET A 164 -53.36 8.67 17.37
N PRO A 165 -54.14 8.25 16.36
CA PRO A 165 -54.86 9.15 15.45
C PRO A 165 -55.45 10.40 16.12
N GLY A 166 -55.10 11.59 15.61
CA GLY A 166 -55.62 12.88 16.07
C GLY A 166 -54.98 13.45 17.35
N LYS A 167 -53.88 12.88 17.87
CA LYS A 167 -53.21 13.35 19.11
C LYS A 167 -51.68 13.45 19.01
N ASN A 168 -51.15 13.97 17.89
CA ASN A 168 -49.74 13.73 17.58
C ASN A 168 -48.97 14.97 17.09
N GLY A 169 -47.64 14.84 17.13
CA GLY A 169 -46.66 15.86 16.80
C GLY A 169 -45.48 15.35 15.97
N GLY A 170 -45.67 14.29 15.16
CA GLY A 170 -44.64 13.75 14.26
C GLY A 170 -44.26 14.76 13.18
N ILE A 171 -44.97 14.75 12.06
CA ILE A 171 -44.81 15.73 10.98
C ILE A 171 -46.03 16.65 10.94
N VAL A 172 -47.24 16.09 10.88
CA VAL A 172 -48.48 16.86 10.76
C VAL A 172 -49.18 16.91 12.10
N LYS A 173 -49.46 18.13 12.58
CA LYS A 173 -50.22 18.32 13.83
C LYS A 173 -51.67 17.91 13.65
N ASN A 174 -52.21 17.16 14.62
CA ASN A 174 -53.59 16.65 14.61
C ASN A 174 -53.90 15.86 13.32
N ASP A 175 -53.02 14.91 13.01
CA ASP A 175 -53.15 14.02 11.87
C ASP A 175 -54.29 13.00 12.08
N ASP A 176 -55.38 13.22 11.36
CA ASP A 176 -56.44 12.25 11.16
C ASP A 176 -56.45 11.79 9.69
N TRP A 177 -57.37 10.89 9.35
CA TRP A 177 -57.49 10.36 8.00
C TRP A 177 -57.58 11.45 6.90
N TRP A 178 -58.24 12.58 7.21
CA TRP A 178 -58.51 13.68 6.28
C TRP A 178 -57.38 14.72 6.26
N THR A 179 -56.79 15.01 7.42
CA THR A 179 -55.75 16.04 7.53
C THR A 179 -54.38 15.51 7.12
N LEU A 180 -54.12 14.22 7.32
CA LEU A 180 -52.89 13.58 6.87
C LEU A 180 -52.97 13.31 5.36
N ASN A 181 -51.99 13.81 4.62
CA ASN A 181 -51.76 13.49 3.22
C ASN A 181 -50.31 13.84 2.83
N PRO A 182 -49.75 13.22 1.77
CA PRO A 182 -48.38 13.49 1.33
C PRO A 182 -48.08 14.97 1.01
N ILE A 183 -49.05 15.72 0.47
CA ILE A 183 -48.87 17.16 0.17
C ILE A 183 -48.69 17.94 1.47
N ARG A 184 -49.50 17.63 2.48
CA ARG A 184 -49.45 18.27 3.78
C ARG A 184 -48.16 17.95 4.52
N GLN A 185 -47.75 16.67 4.55
CA GLN A 185 -46.46 16.29 5.13
C GLN A 185 -45.30 17.02 4.46
N ARG A 186 -45.25 17.01 3.11
CA ARG A 186 -44.23 17.72 2.34
C ARG A 186 -44.18 19.22 2.64
N HIS A 187 -45.32 19.84 2.91
CA HIS A 187 -45.42 21.27 3.27
C HIS A 187 -44.93 21.54 4.69
N ASP A 188 -45.22 20.64 5.63
CA ASP A 188 -44.86 20.80 7.04
C ASP A 188 -43.41 20.35 7.33
N MET A 189 -42.76 19.67 6.38
CA MET A 189 -41.34 19.32 6.42
C MET A 189 -40.45 20.31 5.67
N HIS A 190 -39.17 20.31 6.05
CA HIS A 190 -38.15 21.17 5.47
C HIS A 190 -37.58 20.55 4.18
N LYS A 191 -37.45 21.37 3.13
CA LYS A 191 -36.62 21.03 1.96
C LYS A 191 -35.22 21.57 2.26
N ARG A 192 -34.21 20.71 2.17
CA ARG A 192 -32.82 21.12 2.38
C ARG A 192 -32.38 22.17 1.36
N THR A 193 -31.55 23.09 1.81
CA THR A 193 -30.76 23.97 0.96
C THR A 193 -29.55 23.22 0.44
N ALA A 194 -28.91 23.71 -0.64
CA ALA A 194 -27.68 23.11 -1.16
C ALA A 194 -26.58 22.99 -0.08
N SER A 195 -26.45 24.01 0.77
CA SER A 195 -25.49 24.00 1.89
C SER A 195 -25.82 22.96 2.97
N GLU A 196 -27.10 22.63 3.18
CA GLU A 196 -27.51 21.57 4.11
C GLU A 196 -27.32 20.19 3.46
N GLU A 197 -27.42 20.08 2.14
CA GLU A 197 -27.10 18.86 1.40
C GLU A 197 -25.58 18.59 1.42
N GLU A 198 -24.75 19.63 1.27
CA GLU A 198 -23.29 19.54 1.46
C GLU A 198 -22.87 19.18 2.89
N ALA A 199 -23.72 19.37 3.89
CA ALA A 199 -23.44 18.99 5.28
C ALA A 199 -23.75 17.51 5.57
N LEU A 200 -24.36 16.80 4.61
CA LEU A 200 -24.83 15.42 4.75
C LEU A 200 -24.07 14.43 3.89
N ILE A 201 -23.19 14.92 3.02
CA ILE A 201 -22.07 14.07 2.58
C ILE A 201 -21.20 13.79 3.81
N PRO A 202 -20.46 12.66 3.86
CA PRO A 202 -19.54 12.35 4.96
C PRO A 202 -18.81 13.62 5.41
N HIS A 203 -19.04 14.06 6.65
CA HIS A 203 -18.65 15.38 7.10
C HIS A 203 -17.14 15.60 6.99
N THR A 204 -16.33 14.60 7.35
CA THR A 204 -14.87 14.64 7.26
C THR A 204 -14.36 13.35 6.62
N VAL A 205 -13.40 13.48 5.71
CA VAL A 205 -12.53 12.40 5.23
C VAL A 205 -11.13 12.98 5.14
N GLN A 206 -10.18 12.36 5.83
CA GLN A 206 -8.81 12.86 5.93
C GLN A 206 -7.83 11.68 5.98
N ILE A 207 -6.80 11.74 5.14
CA ILE A 207 -5.62 10.87 5.27
C ILE A 207 -4.81 11.32 6.50
N LEU A 208 -4.46 10.37 7.36
CA LEU A 208 -3.61 10.57 8.53
C LEU A 208 -2.20 10.03 8.31
N THR A 209 -2.09 8.92 7.56
CA THR A 209 -0.84 8.29 7.16
C THR A 209 -0.96 7.93 5.67
N PRO A 210 -0.10 8.44 4.78
CA PRO A 210 1.04 9.34 5.02
C PRO A 210 0.65 10.68 5.65
N SER A 211 1.54 11.26 6.45
CA SER A 211 1.21 12.43 7.30
C SER A 211 1.57 13.78 6.68
N GLN A 212 2.35 13.78 5.59
CA GLN A 212 2.83 14.97 4.90
C GLN A 212 3.12 14.69 3.41
N ASP A 213 3.07 15.73 2.60
CA ASP A 213 3.44 15.66 1.18
C ASP A 213 4.93 15.34 0.98
N GLY A 214 5.23 14.52 -0.02
CA GLY A 214 6.58 14.07 -0.37
C GLY A 214 7.12 12.97 0.55
N GLU A 215 6.28 12.36 1.39
CA GLU A 215 6.69 11.21 2.20
C GLU A 215 7.11 10.05 1.27
N VAL A 216 8.26 9.43 1.59
CA VAL A 216 8.81 8.31 0.80
C VAL A 216 8.28 7.00 1.36
N ILE A 217 7.60 6.23 0.52
CA ILE A 217 7.04 4.92 0.85
C ILE A 217 7.97 3.84 0.28
N THR A 218 8.54 3.03 1.17
CA THR A 218 9.38 1.88 0.81
C THR A 218 8.79 0.59 1.37
N GLY A 219 8.60 -0.43 0.52
CA GLY A 219 8.05 -1.72 0.94
C GLY A 219 6.61 -1.64 1.45
N GLU A 220 6.20 -2.61 2.28
CA GLU A 220 4.87 -2.64 2.90
C GLU A 220 4.63 -1.41 3.77
N TYR A 221 3.50 -0.73 3.53
CA TYR A 221 3.18 0.53 4.20
C TYR A 221 1.71 0.59 4.63
N GLU A 222 1.45 0.95 5.89
CA GLU A 222 0.09 1.04 6.44
C GLU A 222 -0.47 2.45 6.24
N LEU A 223 -1.54 2.53 5.44
CA LEU A 223 -2.32 3.75 5.26
C LEU A 223 -3.35 3.89 6.37
N GLU A 224 -3.58 5.12 6.81
CA GLU A 224 -4.60 5.45 7.80
C GLU A 224 -5.44 6.63 7.33
N ALA A 225 -6.75 6.54 7.51
CA ALA A 225 -7.68 7.64 7.29
C ALA A 225 -8.65 7.78 8.45
N PHE A 226 -9.07 9.02 8.71
CA PHE A 226 -10.17 9.36 9.60
C PHE A 226 -11.39 9.76 8.77
N THR A 227 -12.56 9.26 9.15
CA THR A 227 -13.81 9.77 8.61
C THR A 227 -14.91 9.89 9.65
N SER A 228 -15.75 10.90 9.50
CA SER A 228 -16.90 11.16 10.35
C SER A 228 -18.08 11.58 9.49
N ASP A 229 -19.27 11.10 9.82
CA ASP A 229 -20.52 11.50 9.18
C ASP A 229 -21.26 12.61 9.95
N GLY A 230 -20.54 13.29 10.86
CA GLY A 230 -21.11 14.34 11.71
C GLY A 230 -22.20 13.83 12.66
N THR A 231 -23.01 14.76 13.18
CA THR A 231 -24.10 14.44 14.13
C THR A 231 -25.45 14.16 13.46
N GLU A 232 -25.61 14.63 12.22
CA GLU A 232 -26.85 14.53 11.44
C GLU A 232 -26.82 13.44 10.37
N GLY A 233 -25.63 12.91 10.03
CA GLY A 233 -25.47 11.85 9.05
C GLY A 233 -25.95 10.49 9.55
N SER A 234 -26.06 9.55 8.62
CA SER A 234 -26.58 8.20 8.84
C SER A 234 -25.51 7.15 9.19
N GLY A 235 -24.25 7.57 9.32
CA GLY A 235 -23.07 6.76 9.60
C GLY A 235 -22.34 6.36 8.32
N ILE A 236 -21.05 6.08 8.46
CA ILE A 236 -20.20 5.59 7.36
C ILE A 236 -20.54 4.13 7.05
N THR A 237 -20.58 3.79 5.77
CA THR A 237 -20.72 2.42 5.26
C THR A 237 -19.38 1.81 4.92
N ARG A 238 -18.54 2.54 4.17
CA ARG A 238 -17.22 2.08 3.76
C ARG A 238 -16.28 3.24 3.47
N ILE A 239 -15.00 2.94 3.39
CA ILE A 239 -13.98 3.82 2.85
C ILE A 239 -13.15 3.05 1.83
N GLU A 240 -12.56 3.75 0.88
CA GLU A 240 -11.66 3.20 -0.12
C GLU A 240 -10.39 4.04 -0.14
N PHE A 241 -9.23 3.39 -0.23
CA PHE A 241 -7.94 4.03 -0.43
C PHE A 241 -7.53 3.91 -1.90
N TRP A 242 -7.04 5.01 -2.47
CA TRP A 242 -6.73 5.13 -3.89
C TRP A 242 -5.33 5.71 -4.10
N LEU A 243 -4.62 5.16 -5.07
CA LEU A 243 -3.38 5.70 -5.62
C LEU A 243 -3.72 6.45 -6.92
N GLY A 244 -3.72 7.78 -6.88
CA GLY A 244 -4.28 8.67 -7.89
C GLY A 244 -5.74 9.05 -7.60
N GLU A 245 -6.27 10.01 -8.36
CA GLU A 245 -7.64 10.52 -8.16
C GLU A 245 -8.68 9.39 -8.27
N PRO A 246 -9.59 9.24 -7.29
CA PRO A 246 -10.66 8.26 -7.37
C PRO A 246 -11.61 8.59 -8.54
N ASP A 247 -11.69 7.71 -9.53
CA ASP A 247 -12.62 7.85 -10.66
C ASP A 247 -13.40 6.55 -10.88
N ASP A 248 -14.72 6.62 -10.67
CA ASP A 248 -15.63 5.50 -10.94
C ASP A 248 -16.10 5.49 -12.42
N THR A 249 -15.71 6.50 -13.22
CA THR A 249 -16.02 6.61 -14.65
C THR A 249 -14.84 6.12 -15.54
N PRO A 250 -15.00 5.02 -16.30
CA PRO A 250 -13.87 4.23 -16.82
C PRO A 250 -13.21 4.76 -18.10
N LEU A 251 -13.18 6.08 -18.36
CA LEU A 251 -12.77 6.58 -19.67
C LEU A 251 -11.33 7.11 -19.77
N GLU A 252 -10.73 7.70 -18.73
CA GLU A 252 -9.36 8.22 -18.81
C GLU A 252 -8.60 8.08 -17.47
N ARG A 253 -7.79 7.02 -17.36
CA ARG A 253 -6.82 6.76 -16.25
C ARG A 253 -7.39 6.96 -14.83
N PRO A 254 -8.30 6.09 -14.37
CA PRO A 254 -8.72 6.12 -12.97
C PRO A 254 -7.52 5.85 -12.08
N GLY A 255 -7.48 6.49 -10.91
CA GLY A 255 -6.62 6.05 -9.82
C GLY A 255 -6.79 4.55 -9.56
N VAL A 256 -5.78 3.92 -8.98
CA VAL A 256 -5.81 2.50 -8.65
C VAL A 256 -6.38 2.34 -7.25
N LEU A 257 -7.46 1.56 -7.12
CA LEU A 257 -7.99 1.18 -5.81
C LEU A 257 -6.95 0.30 -5.08
N ILE A 258 -6.38 0.82 -3.99
CA ILE A 258 -5.42 0.10 -3.13
C ILE A 258 -6.18 -0.94 -2.32
N GLY A 259 -7.28 -0.53 -1.71
CA GLY A 259 -8.10 -1.43 -0.91
C GLY A 259 -9.33 -0.78 -0.29
N ASN A 260 -10.19 -1.64 0.23
CA ASN A 260 -11.42 -1.30 0.93
C ASN A 260 -11.43 -2.07 2.26
N PRO A 261 -11.28 -1.40 3.43
CA PRO A 261 -11.32 -2.04 4.75
C PRO A 261 -12.73 -2.47 5.22
N ASP A 262 -13.65 -2.83 4.32
CA ASP A 262 -14.97 -3.42 4.63
C ASP A 262 -14.85 -4.77 5.37
N GLU A 263 -13.65 -5.35 5.45
CA GLU A 263 -13.36 -6.42 6.39
C GLU A 263 -13.20 -5.81 7.80
N HIS A 264 -14.20 -6.06 8.65
CA HIS A 264 -14.40 -5.57 10.02
C HIS A 264 -13.19 -5.53 10.97
N ASP A 265 -12.03 -6.08 10.59
CA ASP A 265 -10.80 -6.14 11.38
C ASP A 265 -9.86 -4.92 11.17
N SER A 266 -10.16 -4.04 10.21
CA SER A 266 -9.33 -2.84 9.87
C SER A 266 -9.96 -1.50 10.28
N VAL A 267 -10.89 -1.50 11.26
CA VAL A 267 -11.57 -0.28 11.74
C VAL A 267 -11.49 -0.17 13.26
N ILE A 268 -10.89 0.92 13.77
CA ILE A 268 -10.82 1.23 15.21
C ILE A 268 -11.52 2.56 15.47
N GLY A 269 -12.80 2.51 15.81
CA GLY A 269 -13.63 3.70 15.99
C GLY A 269 -13.90 4.38 14.65
N ASP A 270 -13.42 5.61 14.49
CA ASP A 270 -13.59 6.43 13.28
C ASP A 270 -12.33 6.42 12.37
N ARG A 271 -11.41 5.48 12.63
CA ARG A 271 -10.13 5.30 11.92
C ARG A 271 -10.14 4.00 11.12
N TYR A 272 -9.62 4.07 9.90
CA TYR A 272 -9.62 3.01 8.91
C TYR A 272 -8.20 2.79 8.41
N TYR A 273 -7.83 1.52 8.24
CA TYR A 273 -6.47 1.11 7.89
C TYR A 273 -6.46 0.29 6.60
N CYS A 274 -5.42 0.46 5.78
CA CYS A 274 -5.21 -0.35 4.57
C CYS A 274 -3.72 -0.54 4.32
N THR A 275 -3.30 -1.75 4.01
CA THR A 275 -1.91 -2.02 3.65
C THR A 275 -1.69 -1.76 2.16
N LEU A 276 -0.75 -0.88 1.85
CA LEU A 276 -0.19 -0.69 0.51
C LEU A 276 1.03 -1.61 0.35
N LEU A 277 1.02 -2.42 -0.71
CA LEU A 277 2.12 -3.28 -1.13
C LEU A 277 2.61 -2.79 -2.50
N PRO A 278 3.52 -1.81 -2.55
CA PRO A 278 3.98 -1.23 -3.79
C PRO A 278 4.83 -2.24 -4.58
N THR A 279 4.75 -2.13 -5.90
CA THR A 279 5.55 -2.90 -6.87
C THR A 279 6.49 -1.98 -7.63
N LEU A 280 7.45 -2.54 -8.38
CA LEU A 280 8.35 -1.75 -9.25
C LEU A 280 7.61 -0.88 -10.28
N ASP A 281 6.40 -1.26 -10.68
CA ASP A 281 5.58 -0.44 -11.58
C ASP A 281 4.94 0.77 -10.89
N ASP A 282 4.93 0.78 -9.55
CA ASP A 282 4.45 1.88 -8.72
C ASP A 282 5.57 2.87 -8.35
N ASP A 283 6.81 2.71 -8.82
CA ASP A 283 7.88 3.69 -8.52
C ASP A 283 7.58 5.08 -9.09
N GLY A 284 7.81 6.12 -8.29
CA GLY A 284 7.69 7.52 -8.69
C GLY A 284 6.75 8.36 -7.82
N GLU A 285 6.35 9.52 -8.35
CA GLU A 285 5.43 10.44 -7.69
C GLU A 285 3.98 9.98 -7.84
N HIS A 286 3.26 9.91 -6.72
CA HIS A 286 1.84 9.57 -6.66
C HIS A 286 1.10 10.48 -5.69
N THR A 287 -0.23 10.40 -5.70
CA THR A 287 -1.08 11.08 -4.73
C THR A 287 -2.04 10.07 -4.11
N ILE A 288 -2.09 9.98 -2.79
CA ILE A 288 -2.99 9.08 -2.08
C ILE A 288 -4.28 9.81 -1.70
N TYR A 289 -5.42 9.17 -1.95
CA TYR A 289 -6.74 9.66 -1.57
C TYR A 289 -7.49 8.63 -0.73
N ALA A 290 -8.40 9.13 0.11
CA ALA A 290 -9.44 8.33 0.75
C ALA A 290 -10.82 8.78 0.26
N LYS A 291 -11.69 7.82 -0.03
CA LYS A 291 -13.07 8.05 -0.48
C LYS A 291 -14.03 7.36 0.46
N ALA A 292 -14.84 8.12 1.19
CA ALA A 292 -15.82 7.58 2.13
C ALA A 292 -17.22 7.60 1.54
N PHE A 293 -18.01 6.59 1.92
CA PHE A 293 -19.41 6.41 1.53
C PHE A 293 -20.24 6.27 2.81
N ASP A 294 -21.29 7.07 2.94
CA ASP A 294 -22.24 6.89 4.05
C ASP A 294 -23.33 5.85 3.76
N GLN A 295 -24.16 5.59 4.77
CA GLN A 295 -25.28 4.64 4.68
C GLN A 295 -26.44 5.11 3.79
N ALA A 296 -26.41 6.36 3.34
CA ALA A 296 -27.30 6.91 2.34
C ALA A 296 -26.65 6.99 0.95
N GLY A 297 -25.43 6.50 0.80
CA GLY A 297 -24.65 6.49 -0.43
C GLY A 297 -24.20 7.88 -0.86
N ASN A 298 -24.12 8.85 0.04
CA ASN A 298 -23.38 10.08 -0.26
C ASN A 298 -21.89 9.80 -0.14
N VAL A 299 -21.10 10.51 -0.96
CA VAL A 299 -19.68 10.25 -1.15
C VAL A 299 -18.89 11.52 -0.84
N LYS A 300 -17.74 11.36 -0.19
CA LYS A 300 -16.74 12.41 -0.06
C LYS A 300 -15.35 11.85 -0.29
N ILE A 301 -14.54 12.61 -1.03
CA ILE A 301 -13.13 12.33 -1.27
C ILE A 301 -12.32 13.28 -0.38
N SER A 302 -11.24 12.78 0.22
CA SER A 302 -10.29 13.59 0.98
C SER A 302 -9.52 14.54 0.06
N GLU A 303 -8.81 15.49 0.64
CA GLU A 303 -7.66 16.07 -0.08
C GLU A 303 -6.64 14.96 -0.36
N GLY A 304 -5.90 15.09 -1.46
CA GLY A 304 -4.81 14.18 -1.81
C GLY A 304 -3.57 14.45 -0.96
N VAL A 305 -2.77 13.41 -0.70
CA VAL A 305 -1.43 13.54 -0.10
C VAL A 305 -0.41 13.04 -1.09
N ASP A 306 0.50 13.92 -1.52
CA ASP A 306 1.54 13.56 -2.48
C ASP A 306 2.60 12.69 -1.81
N VAL A 307 3.05 11.63 -2.47
CA VAL A 307 4.07 10.69 -1.97
C VAL A 307 5.04 10.31 -3.08
N VAL A 308 6.20 9.81 -2.67
CA VAL A 308 7.14 9.15 -3.57
C VAL A 308 7.18 7.68 -3.19
N ILE A 309 6.74 6.81 -4.08
CA ILE A 309 6.94 5.37 -3.91
C ILE A 309 8.33 5.04 -4.45
N ASP A 310 9.13 4.38 -3.61
CA ASP A 310 10.48 3.92 -3.94
C ASP A 310 10.63 2.48 -3.47
N THR A 311 10.51 1.54 -4.41
CA THR A 311 10.63 0.10 -4.14
C THR A 311 12.05 -0.43 -4.32
N LEU A 312 13.01 0.45 -4.68
CA LEU A 312 14.41 0.09 -4.88
C LEU A 312 15.25 0.45 -3.65
N ALA A 313 15.47 -0.55 -2.79
CA ALA A 313 16.46 -0.40 -1.73
C ALA A 313 17.87 -0.66 -2.28
N MET A 314 18.70 0.36 -2.34
CA MET A 314 20.10 0.18 -2.70
C MET A 314 20.90 -0.43 -1.55
N PHE A 315 21.65 -1.47 -1.86
CA PHE A 315 22.75 -1.94 -1.04
C PHE A 315 24.01 -1.98 -1.87
N THR A 316 24.97 -1.08 -1.61
CA THR A 316 26.28 -1.23 -2.25
C THR A 316 27.21 -2.01 -1.31
N GLY A 317 27.79 -3.10 -1.79
CA GLY A 317 28.78 -3.87 -1.04
C GLY A 317 30.16 -3.77 -1.68
N ILE A 318 31.05 -2.93 -1.17
CA ILE A 318 32.42 -2.88 -1.70
C ILE A 318 33.26 -3.99 -1.06
N TRP A 319 33.83 -4.85 -1.90
CA TRP A 319 34.90 -5.76 -1.48
C TRP A 319 36.26 -5.13 -1.82
N ILE A 320 37.23 -5.20 -0.91
CA ILE A 320 38.61 -4.75 -1.16
C ILE A 320 39.55 -5.78 -0.59
N GLY A 321 40.27 -6.52 -1.43
CA GLY A 321 41.23 -7.53 -0.99
C GLY A 321 42.68 -7.12 -1.20
N LYS A 322 43.50 -7.08 -0.15
CA LYS A 322 44.96 -6.92 -0.25
C LYS A 322 45.62 -8.29 -0.44
N TYR A 323 46.31 -8.52 -1.55
CA TYR A 323 46.95 -9.81 -1.87
C TYR A 323 48.48 -9.70 -1.82
N SER A 324 49.20 -10.74 -1.35
CA SER A 324 50.63 -10.91 -1.67
C SER A 324 50.81 -11.72 -2.96
N SER A 325 51.72 -11.29 -3.83
CA SER A 325 51.96 -11.85 -5.15
C SER A 325 52.42 -13.32 -5.17
N TRP A 326 51.79 -14.15 -6.00
CA TRP A 326 52.37 -14.84 -7.17
C TRP A 326 51.19 -15.44 -7.94
N PHE A 327 50.92 -14.91 -9.13
CA PHE A 327 49.85 -15.40 -9.97
C PHE A 327 50.42 -15.43 -11.38
N ASP A 328 50.84 -16.62 -11.82
CA ASP A 328 50.95 -16.94 -13.23
C ASP A 328 49.52 -17.13 -13.76
N VAL A 329 48.77 -16.03 -13.89
CA VAL A 329 47.50 -16.00 -14.64
C VAL A 329 47.76 -15.42 -16.03
N PRO A 330 46.91 -15.75 -17.03
CA PRO A 330 47.14 -15.48 -18.44
C PRO A 330 47.55 -14.02 -18.71
N ARG A 331 48.31 -13.80 -19.81
CA ARG A 331 48.94 -12.54 -20.29
C ARG A 331 48.08 -11.25 -20.38
N TRP A 332 46.88 -11.22 -19.80
CA TRP A 332 45.91 -10.13 -19.89
C TRP A 332 45.72 -9.32 -18.60
N GLN A 333 46.59 -9.45 -17.58
CA GLN A 333 46.46 -8.68 -16.32
C GLN A 333 47.69 -7.84 -15.96
N PRO A 334 47.52 -6.63 -15.35
CA PRO A 334 48.62 -5.71 -15.07
C PRO A 334 49.49 -6.15 -13.88
N PRO A 335 50.79 -5.79 -13.85
CA PRO A 335 51.68 -6.04 -12.71
C PRO A 335 51.39 -5.10 -11.52
N GLY A 336 51.50 -5.60 -10.28
CA GLY A 336 51.37 -4.80 -9.03
C GLY A 336 51.41 -5.66 -7.75
N ASP A 337 51.79 -5.03 -6.62
CA ASP A 337 51.87 -5.67 -5.29
C ASP A 337 50.51 -5.75 -4.58
N TYR A 338 49.50 -5.03 -5.06
CA TYR A 338 48.15 -4.93 -4.49
C TYR A 338 47.11 -5.12 -5.60
N ARG A 339 45.99 -5.77 -5.28
CA ARG A 339 44.81 -5.87 -6.15
C ARG A 339 43.60 -5.33 -5.40
N MET A 340 42.52 -5.06 -6.10
CA MET A 340 41.22 -4.73 -5.53
C MET A 340 40.13 -5.18 -6.49
N THR A 341 39.04 -5.74 -5.96
CA THR A 341 37.86 -6.12 -6.74
C THR A 341 36.66 -5.40 -6.15
N ILE A 342 36.21 -4.32 -6.77
CA ILE A 342 34.96 -3.66 -6.38
C ILE A 342 33.82 -4.47 -6.99
N GLU A 343 32.88 -4.91 -6.17
CA GLU A 343 31.62 -5.52 -6.61
C GLU A 343 30.48 -4.55 -6.28
N CYS A 344 29.48 -4.47 -7.14
CA CYS A 344 28.29 -3.65 -6.92
C CYS A 344 27.05 -4.52 -7.15
N TRP A 345 26.16 -4.51 -6.16
CA TRP A 345 24.94 -5.31 -6.13
C TRP A 345 23.77 -4.37 -5.85
N PHE A 346 22.55 -4.80 -6.15
CA PHE A 346 21.31 -4.09 -5.86
C PHE A 346 20.33 -5.06 -5.21
N TYR A 347 19.35 -4.55 -4.46
CA TYR A 347 18.22 -5.35 -4.01
C TYR A 347 16.92 -4.74 -4.52
N ALA A 348 16.12 -5.53 -5.22
CA ALA A 348 14.80 -5.13 -5.67
C ALA A 348 13.74 -5.80 -4.80
N LEU A 349 12.69 -5.07 -4.41
CA LEU A 349 11.56 -5.67 -3.71
C LEU A 349 10.91 -6.71 -4.61
N ASN A 350 10.75 -7.94 -4.10
CA ASN A 350 10.11 -9.03 -4.81
C ASN A 350 8.61 -9.08 -4.48
N ALA A 351 7.85 -9.87 -5.25
CA ALA A 351 6.40 -9.98 -5.10
C ALA A 351 5.93 -10.54 -3.74
N GLU A 352 6.84 -11.12 -2.95
CA GLU A 352 6.57 -11.66 -1.62
C GLU A 352 6.86 -10.65 -0.50
N GLY A 353 7.22 -9.40 -0.85
CA GLY A 353 7.66 -8.36 0.09
C GLY A 353 9.09 -8.57 0.61
N GLY A 354 9.83 -9.53 0.05
CA GLY A 354 11.25 -9.72 0.30
C GLY A 354 12.11 -8.91 -0.66
N TYR A 355 13.43 -9.10 -0.61
CA TYR A 355 14.38 -8.43 -1.50
C TYR A 355 15.20 -9.47 -2.26
N ASP A 356 15.24 -9.35 -3.58
CA ASP A 356 16.05 -10.19 -4.46
C ASP A 356 17.32 -9.43 -4.86
N GLU A 357 18.46 -10.12 -4.85
CA GLU A 357 19.75 -9.57 -5.28
C GLU A 357 19.77 -9.45 -6.81
N VAL A 358 20.03 -8.24 -7.30
CA VAL A 358 20.14 -7.91 -8.73
C VAL A 358 21.53 -7.38 -9.02
N GLN A 359 22.15 -7.88 -10.09
CA GLN A 359 23.52 -7.51 -10.47
C GLN A 359 23.54 -6.18 -11.23
N ALA A 360 24.56 -5.36 -10.97
CA ALA A 360 24.75 -4.12 -11.72
C ALA A 360 25.15 -4.39 -13.17
N ASP A 361 24.50 -3.71 -14.12
CA ASP A 361 24.92 -3.70 -15.52
C ASP A 361 26.22 -2.93 -15.70
N SER A 362 26.33 -1.80 -15.00
CA SER A 362 27.50 -0.93 -15.01
C SER A 362 27.57 -0.11 -13.72
N PHE A 363 28.77 0.37 -13.38
CA PHE A 363 28.91 1.35 -12.31
C PHE A 363 30.12 2.27 -12.47
N PHE A 364 30.01 3.42 -11.84
CA PHE A 364 31.02 4.44 -11.62
C PHE A 364 31.42 4.41 -10.16
N PHE A 365 32.72 4.47 -9.89
CA PHE A 365 33.28 4.58 -8.54
C PHE A 365 34.22 5.77 -8.49
N THR A 366 33.87 6.77 -7.69
CA THR A 366 34.67 7.98 -7.49
C THR A 366 35.31 7.94 -6.11
N THR A 367 36.62 8.12 -6.04
CA THR A 367 37.35 8.18 -4.77
C THR A 367 37.26 9.56 -4.11
N PRO A 368 37.62 9.69 -2.81
CA PRO A 368 37.69 10.98 -2.14
C PRO A 368 38.63 11.99 -2.81
N THR A 369 39.61 11.49 -3.55
CA THR A 369 40.57 12.28 -4.32
C THR A 369 40.04 12.69 -5.71
N GLY A 370 38.82 12.29 -6.06
CA GLY A 370 38.15 12.60 -7.33
C GLY A 370 38.57 11.70 -8.49
N ILE A 371 39.20 10.55 -8.23
CA ILE A 371 39.57 9.59 -9.27
C ILE A 371 38.34 8.76 -9.60
N LEU A 372 37.95 8.78 -10.88
CA LEU A 372 36.81 8.04 -11.39
C LEU A 372 37.26 6.71 -12.00
N TYR A 373 36.59 5.64 -11.62
CA TYR A 373 36.68 4.32 -12.26
C TYR A 373 35.32 3.92 -12.83
N THR A 374 35.36 3.17 -13.94
CA THR A 374 34.17 2.73 -14.67
C THR A 374 34.22 1.21 -14.84
N SER A 375 33.08 0.56 -14.65
CA SER A 375 32.88 -0.86 -14.92
C SER A 375 31.65 -1.06 -15.80
N ASP A 376 31.79 -1.84 -16.86
CA ASP A 376 30.68 -2.30 -17.71
C ASP A 376 30.19 -3.69 -17.26
N SER A 377 30.36 -4.01 -15.98
CA SER A 377 29.92 -5.26 -15.35
C SER A 377 29.79 -5.08 -13.83
N GLU A 378 29.20 -6.07 -13.15
CA GLU A 378 29.06 -6.12 -11.69
C GLU A 378 30.40 -6.08 -10.92
N LYS A 379 31.55 -6.33 -11.59
CA LYS A 379 32.88 -6.38 -10.97
C LYS A 379 33.91 -5.50 -11.67
N LEU A 380 34.64 -4.73 -10.89
CA LEU A 380 35.79 -3.95 -11.33
C LEU A 380 37.07 -4.44 -10.65
N ASN A 381 37.98 -5.02 -11.44
CA ASN A 381 39.27 -5.49 -10.96
C ASN A 381 40.36 -4.45 -11.25
N LEU A 382 41.00 -3.94 -10.19
CA LEU A 382 42.06 -2.93 -10.26
C LEU A 382 43.36 -3.48 -9.65
N GLY A 383 44.49 -3.07 -10.22
CA GLY A 383 45.83 -3.38 -9.72
C GLY A 383 46.55 -2.11 -9.31
N PHE A 384 47.21 -2.12 -8.15
CA PHE A 384 47.92 -0.96 -7.61
C PHE A 384 49.30 -1.34 -7.08
N THR A 385 50.23 -0.41 -7.14
CA THR A 385 51.39 -0.41 -6.22
C THR A 385 50.93 -0.05 -4.81
N LYS A 386 51.80 -0.31 -3.82
CA LYS A 386 51.53 0.09 -2.43
C LYS A 386 51.20 1.57 -2.31
N ASP A 387 52.03 2.41 -2.91
CA ASP A 387 51.93 3.87 -2.80
C ASP A 387 50.66 4.40 -3.50
N GLU A 388 50.30 3.82 -4.65
CA GLU A 388 49.03 4.13 -5.33
C GLU A 388 47.83 3.75 -4.46
N PHE A 389 47.83 2.54 -3.89
CA PHE A 389 46.75 2.09 -3.02
C PHE A 389 46.56 3.01 -1.81
N GLU A 390 47.65 3.35 -1.11
CA GLU A 390 47.60 4.24 0.06
C GLU A 390 47.20 5.69 -0.30
N THR A 391 47.46 6.12 -1.53
CA THR A 391 47.09 7.46 -2.02
C THR A 391 45.63 7.55 -2.49
N ILE A 392 45.13 6.48 -3.09
CA ILE A 392 43.79 6.43 -3.70
C ILE A 392 42.74 6.12 -2.64
N PHE A 393 43.07 5.23 -1.69
CA PHE A 393 42.16 4.80 -0.65
C PHE A 393 42.44 5.53 0.67
N THR A 394 42.05 6.80 0.72
CA THR A 394 42.15 7.63 1.93
C THR A 394 40.83 7.66 2.71
N GLU A 395 40.82 8.35 3.84
CA GLU A 395 39.60 8.76 4.52
C GLU A 395 38.78 9.69 3.62
N GLY A 396 37.45 9.63 3.72
CA GLY A 396 36.53 10.53 3.02
C GLY A 396 35.41 9.83 2.26
N ALA A 397 34.75 10.63 1.41
CA ALA A 397 33.59 10.24 0.62
C ALA A 397 33.98 9.46 -0.64
N TYR A 398 33.43 8.27 -0.82
CA TYR A 398 33.43 7.54 -2.07
C TYR A 398 32.03 7.60 -2.65
N GLU A 399 31.92 7.94 -3.93
CA GLU A 399 30.63 7.98 -4.62
C GLU A 399 30.53 6.74 -5.52
N VAL A 400 29.42 6.02 -5.43
CA VAL A 400 29.11 4.96 -6.41
C VAL A 400 27.85 5.33 -7.14
N THR A 401 27.89 5.29 -8.47
CA THR A 401 26.69 5.41 -9.30
C THR A 401 26.59 4.18 -10.16
N GLY A 402 25.53 3.41 -10.05
CA GLY A 402 25.35 2.21 -10.86
C GLY A 402 24.04 2.21 -11.63
N SER A 403 23.98 1.36 -12.65
CA SER A 403 22.78 1.10 -13.43
C SER A 403 22.38 -0.36 -13.31
N VAL A 404 21.08 -0.62 -13.24
CA VAL A 404 20.52 -1.96 -13.29
C VAL A 404 19.31 -2.01 -14.21
N THR A 405 19.20 -3.06 -15.00
CA THR A 405 18.07 -3.29 -15.89
C THR A 405 17.16 -4.36 -15.29
N ILE A 406 15.95 -3.99 -14.91
CA ILE A 406 14.91 -4.90 -14.43
C ILE A 406 13.72 -4.76 -15.36
N ASP A 407 13.26 -5.87 -15.96
CA ASP A 407 12.13 -5.90 -16.89
C ASP A 407 12.23 -4.84 -18.02
N GLU A 408 13.40 -4.76 -18.66
CA GLU A 408 13.71 -3.80 -19.75
C GLU A 408 13.74 -2.31 -19.35
N LYS A 409 13.50 -1.98 -18.07
CA LYS A 409 13.66 -0.62 -17.53
C LYS A 409 15.04 -0.47 -16.91
N VAL A 410 15.73 0.63 -17.22
CA VAL A 410 17.04 0.97 -16.65
C VAL A 410 16.83 1.90 -15.47
N TYR A 411 17.36 1.51 -14.32
CA TYR A 411 17.37 2.30 -13.10
C TYR A 411 18.79 2.81 -12.86
N GLU A 412 18.93 4.12 -12.64
CA GLU A 412 20.19 4.74 -12.23
C GLU A 412 20.13 5.07 -10.75
N ILE A 413 21.19 4.70 -10.04
CA ILE A 413 21.22 4.78 -8.59
C ILE A 413 22.57 5.37 -8.16
N ALA A 414 22.59 6.31 -7.21
CA ALA A 414 23.80 6.98 -6.74
C ALA A 414 23.89 6.99 -5.21
N GLU A 415 25.07 6.68 -4.65
CA GLU A 415 25.28 6.47 -3.22
C GLU A 415 26.52 7.16 -2.65
N THR A 416 26.34 7.71 -1.45
CA THR A 416 27.25 8.41 -0.53
C THR A 416 28.07 7.59 0.47
N MET A 417 29.26 7.05 0.18
CA MET A 417 29.99 6.26 1.21
C MET A 417 31.03 7.07 1.98
N GLN A 418 30.97 7.06 3.31
CA GLN A 418 32.01 7.65 4.15
C GLN A 418 32.90 6.56 4.76
N ARG A 419 34.20 6.60 4.46
CA ARG A 419 35.18 5.80 5.20
C ARG A 419 35.67 6.55 6.43
N ASP A 420 35.46 5.97 7.60
CA ASP A 420 36.07 6.43 8.86
C ASP A 420 37.56 6.05 8.92
N SER A 421 38.38 6.97 9.39
CA SER A 421 39.78 6.76 9.80
C SER A 421 40.01 5.57 10.74
N SER A 422 39.00 5.15 11.51
CA SER A 422 39.07 3.99 12.41
C SER A 422 39.16 2.65 11.66
N VAL A 423 38.83 2.64 10.37
CA VAL A 423 38.88 1.48 9.47
C VAL A 423 40.25 1.42 8.78
N ALA A 424 41.20 0.75 9.42
CA ALA A 424 42.52 0.47 8.84
C ALA A 424 42.45 -0.73 7.89
N PHE A 425 43.19 -0.67 6.77
CA PHE A 425 43.38 -1.85 5.93
C PHE A 425 44.13 -2.95 6.68
N LEU A 426 43.65 -4.18 6.55
CA LEU A 426 44.29 -5.35 7.16
C LEU A 426 45.69 -5.55 6.57
N GLU A 427 46.63 -5.87 7.44
CA GLU A 427 47.95 -6.33 7.00
C GLU A 427 47.87 -7.75 6.45
N ILE A 428 48.81 -8.11 5.56
CA ILE A 428 48.85 -9.46 4.98
C ILE A 428 49.25 -10.47 6.05
N PRO A 429 48.50 -11.56 6.27
CA PRO A 429 48.83 -12.63 7.20
C PRO A 429 49.98 -13.47 6.65
N LEU A 430 51.17 -12.86 6.59
CA LEU A 430 52.36 -13.46 6.01
C LEU A 430 52.70 -14.76 6.72
N LEU A 431 52.97 -15.79 5.93
CA LEU A 431 53.45 -17.08 6.41
C LEU A 431 54.79 -16.87 7.14
N THR A 432 54.85 -17.27 8.41
CA THR A 432 56.03 -17.09 9.27
C THR A 432 56.87 -18.35 9.33
N SER A 433 56.23 -19.52 9.30
CA SER A 433 56.90 -20.82 9.27
C SER A 433 55.94 -21.93 8.90
N THR A 434 56.50 -23.02 8.39
CA THR A 434 55.79 -24.27 8.12
C THR A 434 56.48 -25.42 8.83
N SER A 435 55.72 -26.45 9.21
CA SER A 435 56.25 -27.73 9.70
C SER A 435 55.56 -28.87 8.95
N PRO A 436 56.28 -29.68 8.17
CA PRO A 436 57.72 -29.57 7.89
C PRO A 436 58.13 -28.25 7.20
N PRO A 437 59.38 -27.79 7.33
CA PRO A 437 59.86 -26.62 6.59
C PRO A 437 59.65 -26.77 5.08
N ASN A 438 59.33 -25.69 4.37
CA ASN A 438 59.14 -25.72 2.92
C ASN A 438 60.39 -26.30 2.21
N GLY A 439 60.18 -27.23 1.29
CA GLY A 439 61.22 -27.97 0.59
C GLY A 439 61.85 -29.15 1.34
N SER A 440 61.32 -29.51 2.52
CA SER A 440 61.80 -30.66 3.30
C SER A 440 61.58 -32.00 2.59
N THR A 441 62.47 -32.96 2.88
CA THR A 441 62.30 -34.35 2.46
C THR A 441 61.48 -35.11 3.50
N VAL A 442 60.40 -35.76 3.06
CA VAL A 442 59.49 -36.55 3.92
C VAL A 442 59.29 -37.95 3.37
N SER A 443 58.95 -38.89 4.26
CA SER A 443 58.61 -40.25 3.85
C SER A 443 57.31 -40.26 3.03
N PRO A 444 57.21 -41.11 1.98
CA PRO A 444 55.96 -41.34 1.27
C PRO A 444 54.81 -41.78 2.20
N GLY A 445 53.57 -41.37 1.89
CA GLY A 445 52.39 -41.69 2.71
C GLY A 445 51.54 -40.46 3.00
N SER A 446 51.34 -40.14 4.28
CA SER A 446 50.67 -38.91 4.72
C SER A 446 51.53 -38.18 5.76
N VAL A 447 51.46 -36.85 5.77
CA VAL A 447 52.19 -36.01 6.72
C VAL A 447 51.25 -34.96 7.30
N ASP A 448 51.46 -34.61 8.57
CA ASP A 448 50.78 -33.45 9.16
C ASP A 448 51.54 -32.18 8.76
N VAL A 449 50.83 -31.21 8.20
CA VAL A 449 51.38 -29.91 7.78
C VAL A 449 50.84 -28.82 8.71
N THR A 450 51.72 -28.24 9.52
CA THR A 450 51.41 -27.06 10.33
C THR A 450 51.82 -25.79 9.59
N LEU A 451 50.87 -24.89 9.38
CA LEU A 451 51.10 -23.53 8.89
C LEU A 451 51.05 -22.57 10.08
N ARG A 452 51.94 -21.56 10.11
CA ARG A 452 51.93 -20.46 11.08
C ARG A 452 52.04 -19.13 10.37
N TRP A 453 51.21 -18.17 10.71
CA TRP A 453 51.19 -16.85 10.09
C TRP A 453 51.21 -15.72 11.11
N ARG A 454 51.47 -14.51 10.63
CA ARG A 454 51.46 -13.30 11.46
C ARG A 454 50.03 -12.96 11.86
N SER A 455 49.82 -12.67 13.15
CA SER A 455 48.54 -12.13 13.63
C SER A 455 48.28 -10.74 13.04
N ILE A 456 47.07 -10.52 12.56
CA ILE A 456 46.59 -9.26 12.01
C ILE A 456 45.69 -8.57 13.05
N PRO A 457 46.05 -7.36 13.52
CA PRO A 457 45.18 -6.60 14.41
C PRO A 457 43.81 -6.35 13.77
N GLY A 458 42.74 -6.67 14.49
CA GLY A 458 41.36 -6.52 14.01
C GLY A 458 40.78 -7.73 13.28
N ALA A 459 41.61 -8.73 12.92
CA ALA A 459 41.12 -10.01 12.43
C ALA A 459 40.48 -10.83 13.57
N GLU A 460 39.21 -11.20 13.40
CA GLU A 460 38.52 -12.11 14.33
C GLU A 460 38.81 -13.58 14.01
N ASP A 461 38.97 -13.87 12.72
CA ASP A 461 39.25 -15.21 12.19
C ASP A 461 40.09 -15.19 10.90
N TYR A 462 40.50 -16.39 10.50
CA TYR A 462 41.24 -16.67 9.29
C TYR A 462 40.59 -17.83 8.52
N TYR A 463 40.54 -17.67 7.20
CA TYR A 463 40.37 -18.77 6.26
C TYR A 463 41.75 -19.30 5.87
N VAL A 464 41.93 -20.62 5.87
CA VAL A 464 43.21 -21.27 5.57
C VAL A 464 42.98 -22.44 4.63
N ASP A 465 43.66 -22.44 3.49
CA ASP A 465 43.61 -23.51 2.48
C ASP A 465 45.03 -23.98 2.10
N LEU A 466 45.16 -25.28 1.87
CA LEU A 466 46.35 -25.98 1.42
C LEU A 466 45.99 -26.89 0.24
N GLY A 467 46.01 -26.37 -0.98
CA GLY A 467 45.48 -27.05 -2.17
C GLY A 467 46.29 -26.81 -3.45
N SER A 468 46.33 -27.77 -4.37
CA SER A 468 47.10 -27.67 -5.63
C SER A 468 46.23 -27.58 -6.90
N GLU A 469 44.95 -27.90 -6.81
CA GLU A 469 43.87 -27.70 -7.80
C GLU A 469 42.59 -28.33 -7.19
N GLY A 470 41.88 -27.59 -6.32
CA GLY A 470 40.65 -28.06 -5.64
C GLY A 470 40.86 -28.81 -4.30
N PRO A 471 39.82 -28.89 -3.44
CA PRO A 471 39.96 -29.08 -2.00
C PRO A 471 40.27 -30.53 -1.61
N PRO A 472 41.19 -30.71 -0.64
CA PRO A 472 40.77 -31.45 0.56
C PRO A 472 41.06 -30.75 1.89
N PHE A 473 41.77 -29.62 1.91
CA PHE A 473 42.33 -29.04 3.15
C PHE A 473 41.94 -27.58 3.33
N VAL A 474 40.68 -27.32 3.70
CA VAL A 474 40.17 -25.95 3.94
C VAL A 474 39.68 -25.82 5.38
N VAL A 475 39.97 -24.68 6.00
CA VAL A 475 39.46 -24.27 7.31
C VAL A 475 38.82 -22.90 7.19
N TYR A 476 37.60 -22.78 7.70
CA TYR A 476 36.86 -21.53 7.81
C TYR A 476 36.86 -21.05 9.27
N ASP A 477 36.71 -19.74 9.46
CA ASP A 477 36.46 -19.09 10.74
C ASP A 477 37.45 -19.48 11.85
N TYR A 478 38.74 -19.66 11.51
CA TYR A 478 39.75 -20.10 12.45
C TYR A 478 40.36 -18.92 13.23
N PRO A 479 40.18 -18.82 14.56
CA PRO A 479 40.64 -17.65 15.33
C PRO A 479 42.14 -17.66 15.66
N GLY A 480 42.83 -18.78 15.41
CA GLY A 480 44.24 -18.94 15.73
C GLY A 480 45.16 -18.49 14.60
N THR A 481 46.46 -18.36 14.88
CA THR A 481 47.50 -18.02 13.89
C THR A 481 48.38 -19.21 13.50
N SER A 482 47.89 -20.41 13.78
CA SER A 482 48.59 -21.66 13.55
C SER A 482 47.58 -22.79 13.36
N TYR A 483 47.60 -23.49 12.23
CA TYR A 483 46.72 -24.63 11.97
C TYR A 483 47.51 -25.83 11.47
N THR A 484 47.12 -27.03 11.89
CA THR A 484 47.73 -28.30 11.43
C THR A 484 46.74 -29.08 10.60
N PHE A 485 47.02 -29.16 9.30
CA PHE A 485 46.34 -30.07 8.39
C PHE A 485 46.86 -31.49 8.63
N GLN A 486 45.96 -32.39 9.00
CA GLN A 486 46.32 -33.78 9.27
C GLN A 486 46.27 -34.62 8.01
N ASN A 487 47.18 -35.58 7.92
CA ASN A 487 47.19 -36.59 6.86
C ASN A 487 47.25 -36.04 5.42
N VAL A 488 48.04 -34.99 5.18
CA VAL A 488 48.27 -34.46 3.83
C VAL A 488 49.00 -35.50 2.98
N PRO A 489 48.42 -35.97 1.85
CA PRO A 489 48.95 -37.07 1.07
C PRO A 489 50.23 -36.70 0.33
N ILE A 490 51.26 -37.54 0.47
CA ILE A 490 52.54 -37.45 -0.22
C ILE A 490 52.62 -38.55 -1.30
N PRO A 491 52.79 -38.23 -2.59
CA PRO A 491 52.84 -39.23 -3.66
C PRO A 491 54.02 -40.20 -3.47
N PHE A 492 53.85 -41.45 -3.90
CA PHE A 492 54.76 -42.54 -3.53
C PHE A 492 56.10 -42.62 -4.30
N LYS A 493 56.44 -41.70 -5.22
CA LYS A 493 57.64 -41.84 -6.07
C LYS A 493 58.26 -40.52 -6.51
N CYS A 494 59.56 -40.30 -6.21
CA CYS A 494 60.46 -39.25 -6.74
C CYS A 494 59.73 -38.01 -7.29
N SER A 495 58.84 -37.44 -6.47
CA SER A 495 57.96 -36.36 -6.88
C SER A 495 58.12 -35.21 -5.92
N ILE A 496 57.95 -34.00 -6.47
CA ILE A 496 57.68 -32.82 -5.68
C ILE A 496 56.17 -32.79 -5.52
N ALA A 497 55.71 -32.88 -4.28
CA ALA A 497 54.32 -32.56 -3.95
C ALA A 497 54.28 -31.06 -3.68
N SER A 498 53.56 -30.32 -4.50
CA SER A 498 53.39 -28.86 -4.38
C SER A 498 51.94 -28.56 -4.06
N TRP A 499 51.73 -27.63 -3.13
CA TRP A 499 50.44 -27.06 -2.77
C TRP A 499 50.56 -25.55 -2.76
N SER A 500 49.49 -24.87 -3.16
CA SER A 500 49.29 -23.47 -2.85
C SER A 500 48.80 -23.36 -1.41
N VAL A 501 49.44 -22.49 -0.64
CA VAL A 501 48.97 -22.04 0.66
C VAL A 501 48.20 -20.76 0.46
N TYR A 502 46.96 -20.73 0.95
CA TYR A 502 46.12 -19.55 0.96
C TYR A 502 45.70 -19.25 2.40
N ILE A 503 46.01 -18.05 2.87
CA ILE A 503 45.59 -17.56 4.20
C ILE A 503 44.90 -16.24 3.98
N SER A 504 43.62 -16.13 4.35
CA SER A 504 42.91 -14.86 4.30
C SER A 504 42.25 -14.51 5.62
N THR A 505 42.08 -13.22 5.85
CA THR A 505 41.23 -12.69 6.91
C THR A 505 40.32 -11.62 6.33
N GLU A 506 39.12 -11.48 6.87
CA GLU A 506 38.15 -10.47 6.46
C GLU A 506 37.72 -9.63 7.65
N VAL A 507 37.56 -8.32 7.46
CA VAL A 507 36.78 -7.48 8.37
C VAL A 507 35.57 -6.97 7.63
N LYS A 508 34.40 -7.28 8.18
CA LYS A 508 33.10 -6.85 7.69
C LYS A 508 32.68 -5.62 8.49
N TYR A 509 32.59 -4.49 7.82
CA TYR A 509 32.03 -3.28 8.41
C TYR A 509 30.59 -3.16 7.95
N THR A 510 29.69 -3.27 8.92
CA THR A 510 28.27 -2.97 8.75
C THR A 510 28.08 -1.56 9.30
N LEU A 511 27.79 -0.58 8.44
CA LEU A 511 27.49 0.78 8.92
C LEU A 511 26.11 0.76 9.59
N PRO A 512 25.96 1.36 10.79
CA PRO A 512 24.68 1.43 11.47
C PRO A 512 23.84 2.58 10.88
N GLU A 513 22.63 2.27 10.42
CA GLU A 513 21.56 3.26 10.22
C GLU A 513 20.20 2.62 10.51
N ASP A 514 19.23 3.48 10.82
CA ASP A 514 17.86 3.19 11.26
C ASP A 514 17.04 2.48 10.16
N GLY A 515 17.27 1.19 9.96
CA GLY A 515 16.51 0.34 9.05
C GLY A 515 16.78 -1.15 9.30
N PRO A 516 15.88 -2.05 8.84
CA PRO A 516 16.06 -3.50 9.05
C PRO A 516 17.26 -4.10 8.30
N TYR A 517 17.81 -3.37 7.32
CA TYR A 517 18.94 -3.81 6.51
C TYR A 517 20.05 -2.76 6.54
N PRO A 518 21.32 -3.17 6.77
CA PRO A 518 22.42 -2.24 6.61
C PRO A 518 22.53 -1.86 5.14
N LYS A 519 22.56 -0.57 4.79
CA LYS A 519 22.71 -0.10 3.40
C LYS A 519 24.06 -0.46 2.76
N PHE A 520 25.01 -0.94 3.57
CA PHE A 520 26.39 -1.08 3.15
C PHE A 520 27.13 -2.19 3.89
N LYS A 521 27.96 -2.92 3.12
CA LYS A 521 28.96 -3.86 3.66
C LYS A 521 30.30 -3.62 2.96
N LEU A 522 31.26 -3.06 3.71
CA LEU A 522 32.67 -3.08 3.30
C LEU A 522 33.29 -4.37 3.79
N THR A 523 33.79 -5.19 2.87
CA THR A 523 34.60 -6.36 3.22
C THR A 523 36.04 -6.07 2.86
N LEU A 524 36.88 -5.82 3.87
CA LEU A 524 38.32 -5.72 3.67
C LEU A 524 38.90 -7.11 3.86
N SER A 525 39.45 -7.71 2.81
CA SER A 525 40.18 -8.96 2.92
C SER A 525 41.69 -8.73 2.85
N SER A 526 42.47 -9.55 3.53
CA SER A 526 43.90 -9.64 3.24
C SER A 526 44.33 -11.08 3.10
N ILE A 527 45.08 -11.35 2.02
CA ILE A 527 45.34 -12.67 1.48
C ILE A 527 46.85 -12.84 1.32
N CYS A 528 47.38 -13.87 1.99
CA CYS A 528 48.71 -14.40 1.74
C CYS A 528 48.60 -15.62 0.84
N TRP A 529 49.33 -15.62 -0.28
CA TRP A 529 49.54 -16.79 -1.13
C TRP A 529 51.02 -17.16 -1.13
N ASP A 530 51.33 -18.43 -0.95
CA ASP A 530 52.70 -18.96 -1.00
C ASP A 530 52.71 -20.38 -1.60
N GLU A 531 53.83 -20.80 -2.18
CA GLU A 531 54.00 -22.18 -2.64
C GLU A 531 54.67 -23.01 -1.55
N TYR A 532 53.97 -24.05 -1.10
CA TYR A 532 54.53 -25.04 -0.19
C TYR A 532 54.78 -26.34 -0.92
N TYR A 533 56.01 -26.86 -0.84
CA TYR A 533 56.35 -28.13 -1.46
C TYR A 533 57.17 -29.05 -0.55
N LEU A 534 56.98 -30.35 -0.71
CA LEU A 534 57.72 -31.40 -0.02
C LEU A 534 58.32 -32.37 -1.04
N LYS A 535 59.50 -32.90 -0.71
CA LYS A 535 60.24 -33.85 -1.54
C LYS A 535 60.12 -35.25 -0.96
N THR A 536 59.96 -36.26 -1.81
CA THR A 536 60.18 -37.66 -1.39
C THR A 536 61.59 -38.10 -1.74
N PRO A 537 62.30 -38.86 -0.88
CA PRO A 537 63.60 -39.41 -1.23
C PRO A 537 63.48 -40.30 -2.47
N CYS A 538 64.43 -40.18 -3.39
CA CYS A 538 64.57 -41.16 -4.44
C CYS A 538 65.23 -42.42 -3.86
N PRO A 539 64.77 -43.62 -4.23
CA PRO A 539 65.54 -44.83 -3.95
C PRO A 539 66.93 -44.63 -4.53
N GLU A 540 67.98 -44.82 -3.73
CA GLU A 540 69.34 -44.90 -4.25
C GLU A 540 69.35 -45.99 -5.34
N GLU A 541 69.83 -45.66 -6.56
CA GLU A 541 70.03 -46.63 -7.64
C GLU A 541 71.08 -47.70 -7.29
#